data_AF-A0A7W8NV29-F1
#
_entry.id   AF-A0A7W8NV29-F1
#
_cell.length_a   1.000
_cell.length_b   1.000
_cell.length_c   1.000
_cell.angle_alpha   90.00
_cell.angle_beta   90.00
_cell.angle_gamma   90.00
#
_symmetry.space_group_name_H-M   'P 1'
#
loop_
_entity.id
_entity.type
_entity.pdbx_description
1 polymer ?
#
loop_
_entity_poly.entity_id
_entity_poly.type
_entity_poly.pdbx_seq_one_letter_code
_entity_poly.pdbx_strand_id
1 'polypeptide(L)'
;MQIKVDAVGLTVILLTAAEAGWGKGKVPQLMAQIVDISGIDKNTRARAYRLVRDAIAELPLTIWAQDKLNARRELLDELSRQITVLQAGMSNFPTQEELREDAWRVELDAQYRSENNNAARARSKSMARPG
;
A
#
# COMPACT_ATOMS: atom_id res chain seq x y z
N MET A 1 9.97 -9.60 -10.45
CA MET A 1 9.14 -10.09 -9.33
C MET A 1 8.09 -11.02 -9.90
N GLN A 2 8.04 -12.28 -9.48
CA GLN A 2 6.96 -13.19 -9.86
C GLN A 2 6.07 -13.43 -8.64
N ILE A 3 4.80 -13.03 -8.75
CA ILE A 3 3.78 -13.38 -7.77
C ILE A 3 3.42 -14.85 -8.02
N LYS A 4 3.51 -15.67 -6.97
CA LYS A 4 3.29 -17.12 -7.09
C LYS A 4 1.82 -17.51 -7.09
N VAL A 5 0.96 -16.59 -6.70
CA VAL A 5 -0.46 -16.80 -6.43
C VAL A 5 -1.29 -15.78 -7.16
N ASP A 6 -2.46 -16.21 -7.62
CA ASP A 6 -3.49 -15.33 -8.14
C ASP A 6 -4.22 -14.60 -6.99
N ALA A 7 -5.17 -13.73 -7.34
CA ALA A 7 -5.90 -12.93 -6.35
C ALA A 7 -6.66 -13.80 -5.32
N VAL A 8 -7.20 -14.94 -5.76
CA VAL A 8 -7.91 -15.88 -4.88
C VAL A 8 -6.92 -16.54 -3.93
N GLY A 9 -5.80 -17.07 -4.43
CA GLY A 9 -4.75 -17.69 -3.62
C GLY A 9 -4.15 -16.72 -2.61
N LEU A 10 -3.93 -15.46 -3.00
CA LEU A 10 -3.48 -14.41 -2.07
C LEU A 10 -4.48 -14.21 -0.93
N THR A 11 -5.77 -14.12 -1.25
CA THR A 11 -6.84 -13.95 -0.26
C THR A 11 -6.86 -15.11 0.73
N VAL A 12 -6.78 -16.35 0.23
CA VAL A 12 -6.73 -17.56 1.07
C VAL A 12 -5.51 -17.53 1.99
N ILE A 13 -4.33 -17.17 1.50
CA ILE A 13 -3.11 -17.10 2.32
C ILE A 13 -3.26 -16.06 3.44
N LEU A 14 -3.78 -14.87 3.12
CA LEU A 14 -3.96 -13.79 4.09
C LEU A 14 -5.01 -14.15 5.16
N LEU A 15 -6.13 -14.75 4.75
CA LEU A 15 -7.16 -15.27 5.67
C LEU A 15 -6.59 -16.37 6.57
N THR A 16 -5.86 -17.33 5.98
CA THR A 16 -5.20 -18.41 6.73
C THR A 16 -4.23 -17.86 7.77
N ALA A 17 -3.45 -16.83 7.43
CA ALA A 17 -2.53 -16.18 8.35
C ALA A 17 -3.28 -15.47 9.50
N ALA A 18 -4.41 -14.83 9.20
CA ALA A 18 -5.25 -14.17 10.18
C ALA A 18 -5.91 -15.16 11.15
N GLU A 19 -6.52 -16.23 10.63
CA GLU A 19 -7.17 -17.29 11.42
C GLU A 19 -6.16 -18.05 12.28
N ALA A 20 -4.99 -18.38 11.73
CA ALA A 20 -3.92 -19.06 12.46
C ALA A 20 -3.21 -18.13 13.46
N GLY A 21 -3.51 -16.83 13.47
CA GLY A 21 -2.88 -15.86 14.36
C GLY A 21 -1.37 -15.75 14.14
N TRP A 22 -0.95 -15.65 12.88
CA TRP A 22 0.47 -15.49 12.56
C TRP A 22 0.99 -14.18 13.14
N GLY A 23 1.98 -14.30 14.02
CA GLY A 23 2.64 -13.17 14.67
C GLY A 23 4.11 -13.07 14.31
N LYS A 24 4.92 -12.67 15.30
CA LYS A 24 6.37 -12.47 15.12
C LYS A 24 7.05 -13.71 14.53
N GLY A 25 7.89 -13.50 13.52
CA GLY A 25 8.68 -14.56 12.87
C GLY A 25 7.98 -15.32 11.74
N LYS A 26 6.67 -15.10 11.49
CA LYS A 26 5.96 -15.71 10.36
C LYS A 26 6.04 -14.93 9.05
N VAL A 27 6.58 -13.72 9.09
CA VAL A 27 6.78 -12.86 7.92
C VAL A 27 7.56 -13.54 6.78
N PRO A 28 8.70 -14.22 7.00
CA PRO A 28 9.42 -14.89 5.91
C PRO A 28 8.60 -16.02 5.26
N GLN A 29 7.83 -16.76 6.08
CA GLN A 29 6.96 -17.82 5.60
C GLN A 29 5.80 -17.25 4.75
N LEU A 30 5.18 -16.18 5.22
CA LEU A 30 4.11 -15.47 4.50
C LEU A 30 4.60 -14.95 3.15
N MET A 31 5.74 -14.26 3.14
CA MET A 31 6.32 -13.73 1.92
C MET A 31 6.69 -14.82 0.93
N ALA A 32 7.25 -15.96 1.40
CA ALA A 32 7.62 -17.08 0.53
C ALA A 32 6.44 -17.75 -0.17
N GLN A 33 5.25 -17.69 0.45
CA GLN A 33 4.00 -18.19 -0.13
C GLN A 33 3.40 -17.23 -1.17
N ILE A 34 3.62 -15.92 -1.02
CA ILE A 34 3.03 -14.90 -1.88
C ILE A 34 3.92 -14.58 -3.08
N VAL A 35 5.21 -14.39 -2.86
CA VAL A 35 6.13 -13.84 -3.86
C VAL A 35 7.45 -14.61 -3.85
N ASP A 36 8.02 -14.85 -5.03
CA ASP A 36 9.42 -15.27 -5.10
C ASP A 36 10.31 -14.03 -4.96
N ILE A 37 11.10 -13.96 -3.88
CA ILE A 37 12.03 -12.85 -3.61
C ILE A 37 13.46 -13.13 -4.10
N SER A 38 13.69 -14.29 -4.71
CA SER A 38 15.01 -14.73 -5.20
C SER A 38 15.47 -13.84 -6.36
N GLY A 39 16.67 -13.27 -6.25
CA GLY A 39 17.25 -12.42 -7.30
C GLY A 39 16.59 -11.04 -7.48
N ILE A 40 15.67 -10.65 -6.60
CA ILE A 40 14.98 -9.35 -6.67
C ILE A 40 15.80 -8.26 -5.95
N ASP A 41 15.85 -7.07 -6.55
CA ASP A 41 16.48 -5.88 -5.97
C ASP A 41 15.79 -5.43 -4.66
N LYS A 42 16.51 -4.65 -3.84
CA LYS A 42 16.03 -4.22 -2.52
C LYS A 42 14.77 -3.35 -2.58
N ASN A 43 14.61 -2.52 -3.63
CA ASN A 43 13.45 -1.65 -3.80
C ASN A 43 12.18 -2.45 -4.08
N THR A 44 12.25 -3.34 -5.07
CA THR A 44 11.13 -4.21 -5.42
C THR A 44 10.76 -5.12 -4.26
N ARG A 45 11.75 -5.61 -3.51
CA ARG A 45 11.51 -6.37 -2.28
C ARG A 45 10.79 -5.52 -1.23
N ALA A 46 11.24 -4.30 -0.95
CA ALA A 46 10.58 -3.41 0.01
C ALA A 46 9.14 -3.07 -0.41
N ARG A 47 8.89 -2.85 -1.71
CA ARG A 47 7.53 -2.67 -2.27
C ARG A 47 6.65 -3.89 -2.00
N ALA A 48 7.15 -5.11 -2.23
CA ALA A 48 6.40 -6.34 -1.95
C ALA A 48 6.03 -6.46 -0.46
N TYR A 49 6.98 -6.19 0.45
CA TYR A 49 6.70 -6.18 1.90
C TYR A 49 5.63 -5.13 2.27
N ARG A 50 5.67 -3.94 1.65
CA ARG A 50 4.68 -2.88 1.87
C ARG A 50 3.28 -3.31 1.43
N LEU A 51 3.15 -3.86 0.21
CA LEU A 51 1.86 -4.33 -0.31
C LEU A 51 1.23 -5.40 0.59
N VAL A 52 2.02 -6.36 1.08
CA VAL A 52 1.52 -7.39 2.00
C VAL A 52 1.12 -6.79 3.35
N ARG A 53 1.91 -5.85 3.88
CA ARG A 53 1.60 -5.13 5.12
C ARG A 53 0.30 -4.36 5.03
N ASP A 54 0.08 -3.65 3.92
CA ASP A 54 -1.13 -2.86 3.71
C ASP A 54 -2.36 -3.77 3.52
N ALA A 55 -2.23 -4.87 2.78
CA ALA A 55 -3.30 -5.86 2.66
C ALA A 55 -3.73 -6.44 4.02
N ILE A 56 -2.78 -6.77 4.91
CA ILE A 56 -3.08 -7.25 6.27
C ILE A 56 -3.72 -6.15 7.14
N ALA A 57 -3.28 -4.91 6.95
CA ALA A 57 -3.81 -3.76 7.67
C ALA A 57 -5.27 -3.45 7.28
N GLU A 58 -5.62 -3.67 6.02
CA GLU A 58 -6.97 -3.47 5.46
C GLU A 58 -7.95 -4.60 5.79
N LEU A 59 -7.46 -5.79 6.18
CA LEU A 59 -8.35 -6.88 6.61
C LEU A 59 -9.24 -6.43 7.78
N PRO A 60 -10.57 -6.66 7.70
CA PRO A 60 -11.48 -6.40 8.80
C PRO A 60 -11.03 -7.04 10.10
N LEU A 61 -11.06 -6.27 11.20
CA LEU A 61 -10.68 -6.77 12.53
C LEU A 61 -11.55 -7.94 12.99
N THR A 62 -12.77 -8.06 12.46
CA THR A 62 -13.70 -9.17 12.76
C THR A 62 -13.20 -10.54 12.30
N ILE A 63 -12.27 -10.59 11.34
CA ILE A 63 -11.64 -11.84 10.86
C ILE A 63 -10.59 -12.33 11.86
N TRP A 64 -10.03 -11.42 12.65
CA TRP A 64 -9.04 -11.77 13.66
C TRP A 64 -9.76 -12.17 14.95
N ALA A 65 -9.50 -13.38 15.43
CA ALA A 65 -9.95 -13.76 16.76
C ALA A 65 -9.37 -12.79 17.80
N GLN A 66 -10.16 -12.45 18.83
CA GLN A 66 -9.80 -11.42 19.82
C GLN A 66 -8.46 -11.70 20.52
N ASP A 67 -8.16 -12.98 20.79
CA ASP A 67 -6.90 -13.44 21.37
C ASP A 67 -5.70 -13.33 20.41
N LYS A 68 -5.95 -13.14 19.10
CA LYS A 68 -4.92 -13.03 18.05
C LYS A 68 -4.63 -11.59 17.62
N LEU A 69 -5.31 -10.59 18.19
CA LEU A 69 -5.05 -9.18 17.86
C LEU A 69 -3.61 -8.75 18.18
N ASN A 70 -3.00 -9.30 19.24
CA ASN A 70 -1.59 -9.05 19.53
C ASN A 70 -0.67 -9.66 18.44
N ALA A 71 -0.98 -10.87 17.96
CA ALA A 71 -0.23 -11.50 16.88
C ALA A 71 -0.31 -10.68 15.59
N ARG A 72 -1.50 -10.15 15.26
CA ARG A 72 -1.67 -9.19 14.15
C ARG A 72 -0.71 -8.00 14.27
N ARG A 73 -0.66 -7.39 15.46
CA ARG A 73 0.21 -6.23 15.71
C ARG A 73 1.67 -6.60 15.49
N GLU A 74 2.11 -7.72 16.07
CA GLU A 74 3.48 -8.21 15.91
C GLU A 74 3.85 -8.51 14.45
N LEU A 75 2.90 -9.04 13.67
CA LEU A 75 3.09 -9.30 12.25
C LEU A 75 3.28 -8.00 11.46
N LEU A 76 2.43 -6.99 11.71
CA LEU A 76 2.53 -5.67 11.08
C LEU A 76 3.81 -4.93 11.48
N ASP A 77 4.23 -5.05 12.74
CA ASP A 77 5.46 -4.44 13.25
C ASP A 77 6.69 -5.08 12.59
N GLU A 78 6.72 -6.41 12.46
CA GLU A 78 7.83 -7.10 11.79
C GLU A 78 7.88 -6.78 10.29
N LEU A 79 6.73 -6.72 9.61
CA LEU A 79 6.68 -6.27 8.21
C LEU A 79 7.22 -4.85 8.06
N SER A 80 6.82 -3.94 8.95
CA SER A 80 7.30 -2.56 8.97
C SER A 80 8.81 -2.49 9.21
N ARG A 81 9.33 -3.32 10.12
CA ARG A 81 10.76 -3.45 10.37
C ARG A 81 11.51 -3.93 9.13
N GLN A 82 11.02 -4.93 8.41
CA GLN A 82 11.65 -5.42 7.18
C GLN A 82 11.71 -4.34 6.10
N ILE A 83 10.64 -3.55 5.95
CA ILE A 83 10.61 -2.39 5.04
C ILE A 83 11.71 -1.40 5.41
N THR A 84 11.78 -1.00 6.69
CA THR A 84 12.81 -0.09 7.19
C THR A 84 14.21 -0.63 6.97
N VAL A 85 14.47 -1.91 7.25
CA VAL A 85 15.79 -2.54 7.04
C VAL A 85 16.19 -2.54 5.58
N LEU A 86 15.26 -2.82 4.67
CA LEU A 86 15.52 -2.80 3.23
C LEU A 86 15.80 -1.37 2.75
N GLN A 87 15.12 -0.38 3.33
CA GLN A 87 15.26 1.05 3.01
C GLN A 87 16.46 1.73 3.68
N ALA A 88 16.95 1.22 4.81
CA ALA A 88 18.01 1.82 5.64
C ALA A 88 19.41 1.86 4.96
N GLY A 89 19.51 1.50 3.69
CA GLY A 89 20.72 1.68 2.87
C GLY A 89 20.42 2.17 1.45
N MET A 90 19.22 2.71 1.22
CA MET A 90 18.83 3.28 -0.06
C MET A 90 18.96 4.80 0.04
N SER A 91 19.84 5.38 -0.78
CA SER A 91 19.99 6.82 -0.88
C SER A 91 18.62 7.46 -1.16
N ASN A 92 18.32 8.58 -0.49
CA ASN A 92 17.06 9.34 -0.55
C ASN A 92 16.71 9.93 -1.92
N PHE A 93 17.23 9.37 -3.03
CA PHE A 93 16.94 9.84 -4.36
C PHE A 93 15.66 9.15 -4.85
N PRO A 94 14.62 9.94 -5.18
CA PRO A 94 13.39 9.38 -5.73
C PRO A 94 13.71 8.64 -7.02
N THR A 95 13.09 7.48 -7.20
CA THR A 95 13.20 6.74 -8.45
C THR A 95 12.55 7.53 -9.59
N GLN A 96 12.98 7.30 -10.83
CA GLN A 96 12.35 7.93 -12.02
C GLN A 96 10.84 7.66 -12.11
N GLU A 97 10.40 6.53 -11.58
CA GLU A 97 8.98 6.17 -11.53
C GLU A 97 8.22 6.97 -10.47
N GLU A 98 8.80 7.15 -9.27
CA GLU A 98 8.25 8.04 -8.24
C GLU A 98 8.20 9.49 -8.69
N LEU A 99 9.23 9.97 -9.42
CA LEU A 99 9.23 11.31 -10.01
C LEU A 99 8.11 11.51 -11.03
N ARG A 100 7.77 10.48 -11.81
CA ARG A 100 6.65 10.54 -12.77
C ARG A 100 5.31 10.52 -12.07
N GLU A 101 5.17 9.70 -11.02
CA GLU A 101 3.93 9.65 -10.24
C GLU A 101 3.67 10.98 -9.52
N ASP A 102 4.70 11.59 -8.93
CA ASP A 102 4.60 12.91 -8.31
C ASP A 102 4.25 14.00 -9.33
N ALA A 103 4.88 13.98 -10.51
CA ALA A 103 4.53 14.91 -11.59
C ALA A 103 3.07 14.74 -12.05
N TRP A 104 2.60 13.50 -12.14
CA TRP A 104 1.21 13.21 -12.48
C TRP A 104 0.23 13.70 -11.42
N ARG A 105 0.54 13.52 -10.13
CA ARG A 105 -0.29 14.01 -9.01
C ARG A 105 -0.40 15.54 -9.02
N VAL A 106 0.71 16.24 -9.28
CA VAL A 106 0.73 17.71 -9.38
C VAL A 106 -0.12 18.22 -10.55
N GLU A 107 -0.02 17.57 -11.70
CA GLU A 107 -0.82 17.91 -12.88
C GLU A 107 -2.33 17.70 -12.63
N LEU A 108 -2.68 16.57 -11.99
CA LEU A 108 -4.07 16.25 -11.65
C LEU A 108 -4.67 17.30 -10.69
N ASP A 109 -3.91 17.69 -9.66
CA ASP A 109 -4.32 18.74 -8.72
C ASP A 109 -4.51 20.10 -9.39
N ALA A 110 -3.65 20.44 -10.35
CA ALA A 110 -3.78 21.68 -11.13
C ALA A 110 -5.06 21.67 -11.97
N GLN A 111 -5.38 20.54 -12.61
CA GLN A 111 -6.62 20.37 -13.37
C GLN A 111 -7.85 20.53 -12.49
N TYR A 112 -7.93 19.84 -11.34
CA TYR A 112 -9.06 19.98 -10.41
C TYR A 112 -9.25 21.42 -9.90
N ARG A 113 -8.16 22.13 -9.60
CA ARG A 113 -8.24 23.55 -9.20
C ARG A 113 -8.77 24.43 -10.33
N SER A 114 -8.37 24.17 -11.57
CA SER A 114 -8.81 24.95 -12.73
C SER A 114 -10.30 24.74 -13.04
N GLU A 115 -10.78 23.50 -12.93
CA GLU A 115 -12.20 23.16 -13.11
C GLU A 115 -13.07 23.80 -12.03
N ASN A 116 -12.63 23.74 -10.78
CA ASN A 116 -13.37 24.33 -9.67
C ASN A 116 -13.45 25.87 -9.79
N ASN A 117 -12.37 26.52 -10.23
CA ASN A 117 -12.37 27.97 -10.50
C ASN A 117 -13.28 28.35 -11.69
N ASN A 118 -13.31 27.54 -12.74
CA ASN A 118 -14.19 27.76 -13.89
C ASN A 118 -15.66 27.57 -13.51
N ALA A 119 -15.98 26.57 -12.68
CA ALA A 119 -17.32 26.36 -12.14
C ALA A 119 -17.76 27.53 -11.25
N ALA A 120 -16.88 28.08 -10.41
CA ALA A 120 -17.16 29.24 -9.57
C ALA A 120 -17.42 30.50 -10.43
N ARG A 121 -16.62 30.74 -11.47
CA ARG A 121 -16.82 31.87 -12.40
C ARG A 121 -18.13 31.77 -13.19
N ALA A 122 -18.51 30.57 -13.63
CA ALA A 122 -19.77 30.36 -14.34
C ALA A 122 -21.00 30.67 -13.47
N ARG A 123 -20.95 30.31 -12.18
CA ARG A 123 -22.02 30.62 -11.20
C ARG A 123 -22.14 32.11 -10.90
N SER A 124 -21.03 32.84 -10.80
CA SER A 124 -21.08 34.29 -10.59
C SER A 124 -21.63 35.05 -11.80
N LYS A 125 -21.45 34.52 -13.02
CA LYS A 125 -21.95 35.13 -14.26
C LYS A 125 -23.46 34.92 -14.47
N SER A 126 -24.05 33.86 -13.91
CA SER A 126 -25.50 33.62 -13.98
C SER A 126 -26.31 34.41 -12.95
N MET A 127 -25.69 34.86 -11.85
CA MET A 127 -26.32 35.74 -10.85
C MET A 127 -26.27 37.23 -11.23
N ALA A 128 -25.40 37.65 -12.16
CA ALA A 128 -25.19 39.05 -12.55
C ALA A 128 -26.09 39.52 -13.71
N ARG A 129 -27.30 38.97 -13.87
CA ARG A 129 -28.30 39.47 -14.81
C ARG A 129 -29.52 40.04 -14.06
N PRO A 130 -29.50 41.34 -13.69
CA PRO A 130 -30.73 42.12 -13.56
C PRO A 130 -31.14 42.66 -14.94
N GLY A 131 -32.45 42.68 -15.18
CA GLY A 131 -33.09 43.13 -16.43
C GLY A 131 -32.96 44.61 -16.72
#